data_AF-A0A2N2IS65-F1
#
_entry.id   AF-A0A2N2IS65-F1
#
_cell.length_a   1.000
_cell.length_b   1.000
_cell.length_c   1.000
_cell.angle_alpha   90.00
_cell.angle_beta   90.00
_cell.angle_gamma   90.00
#
_symmetry.space_group_name_H-M   'P 1'
#
loop_
_entity.id
_entity.type
_entity.pdbx_description
1 polymer ?
#
loop_
_entity_poly.entity_id
_entity_poly.type
_entity_poly.pdbx_seq_one_letter_code
_entity_poly.pdbx_strand_id
1 'polypeptide(L)'
;MLPGAALALWILLFALSWFFTARADDDLRWLAPAFFLPQFVFVAGLAGFPGRRPWPWLPFLTATILSSGVTGLNMLLLVGSVLESLQSMDGTMPAGMIVAPLVTMAASFFFFLPLRRSSRRRAAVVLLASICGGALLTLLVATSALPMAERQPAFLSGLFCRISIAMALVVIVWTVPGWIAAFTLVRADHGTGSPG
;
A
#
# COMPACT_ATOMS: atom_id res chain seq x y z
N MET A 1 -12.62 24.07 -3.72
CA MET A 1 -13.66 23.32 -2.97
C MET A 1 -13.84 21.86 -3.43
N LEU A 2 -13.60 21.49 -4.70
CA LEU A 2 -13.72 20.10 -5.20
C LEU A 2 -12.82 19.01 -4.56
N PRO A 3 -11.55 19.23 -4.17
CA PRO A 3 -10.68 18.12 -3.77
C PRO A 3 -11.06 17.51 -2.42
N GLY A 4 -11.62 18.30 -1.49
CA GLY A 4 -12.12 17.79 -0.21
C GLY A 4 -13.39 16.96 -0.35
N ALA A 5 -14.29 17.35 -1.26
CA ALA A 5 -15.51 16.59 -1.54
C ALA A 5 -15.21 15.27 -2.25
N ALA A 6 -14.27 15.25 -3.20
CA ALA A 6 -13.80 14.03 -3.84
C ALA A 6 -13.14 13.07 -2.84
N LEU A 7 -12.35 13.60 -1.90
CA LEU A 7 -11.76 12.82 -0.82
C LEU A 7 -12.82 12.25 0.13
N ALA A 8 -13.79 13.06 0.54
CA ALA A 8 -14.87 12.65 1.43
C ALA A 8 -15.76 11.58 0.79
N LEU A 9 -16.14 11.76 -0.49
CA LEU A 9 -16.89 10.77 -1.26
C LEU A 9 -16.11 9.45 -1.35
N TRP A 10 -14.79 9.53 -1.53
CA TRP A 10 -13.94 8.35 -1.59
C TRP A 10 -13.83 7.62 -0.24
N ILE A 11 -13.66 8.34 0.87
CA ILE A 11 -13.71 7.77 2.24
C ILE A 11 -15.05 7.06 2.48
N LEU A 12 -16.15 7.65 1.98
CA LEU A 12 -17.49 7.12 2.15
C LEU A 12 -17.74 5.86 1.31
N LEU A 13 -17.29 5.87 0.04
CA LEU A 13 -17.31 4.68 -0.83
C LEU A 13 -16.45 3.54 -0.26
N PHE A 14 -15.32 3.86 0.38
CA PHE A 14 -14.51 2.88 1.10
C PHE A 14 -15.23 2.29 2.31
N ALA A 15 -15.81 3.13 3.17
CA ALA A 15 -16.52 2.64 4.34
C ALA A 15 -17.67 1.72 3.94
N LEU A 16 -18.37 2.04 2.85
CA LEU A 16 -19.43 1.20 2.29
C LEU A 16 -18.90 -0.11 1.72
N SER A 17 -17.88 -0.09 0.86
CA SER A 17 -17.33 -1.31 0.25
C SER A 17 -16.70 -2.23 1.29
N TRP A 18 -16.03 -1.68 2.30
CA TRP A 18 -15.56 -2.42 3.48
C TRP A 18 -16.72 -3.01 4.27
N PHE A 19 -17.75 -2.23 4.60
CA PHE A 19 -18.90 -2.71 5.36
C PHE A 19 -19.61 -3.88 4.66
N PHE A 20 -19.76 -3.82 3.34
CA PHE A 20 -20.36 -4.90 2.55
C PHE A 20 -19.47 -6.15 2.46
N THR A 21 -18.16 -5.99 2.31
CA THR A 21 -17.21 -7.13 2.26
C THR A 21 -17.01 -7.77 3.64
N ALA A 22 -16.92 -6.98 4.70
CA ALA A 22 -16.88 -7.42 6.10
C ALA A 22 -18.15 -8.16 6.56
N ARG A 23 -19.29 -7.89 5.91
CA ARG A 23 -20.55 -8.62 6.12
C ARG A 23 -20.56 -9.97 5.39
N ALA A 24 -19.79 -10.10 4.30
CA ALA A 24 -19.74 -11.31 3.48
C ALA A 24 -18.78 -12.37 4.04
N ASP A 25 -17.75 -11.95 4.77
CA ASP A 25 -16.75 -12.86 5.34
C ASP A 25 -16.12 -12.28 6.62
N ASP A 26 -16.09 -13.08 7.69
CA ASP A 26 -15.60 -12.66 9.01
C ASP A 26 -14.06 -12.51 9.02
N ASP A 27 -13.36 -13.27 8.18
CA ASP A 27 -11.89 -13.24 8.08
C ASP A 27 -11.39 -12.00 7.30
N LEU A 28 -12.19 -11.48 6.37
CA LEU A 28 -11.88 -10.26 5.60
C LEU A 28 -12.05 -8.97 6.41
N ARG A 29 -12.71 -9.04 7.58
CA ARG A 29 -12.95 -7.88 8.45
C ARG A 29 -11.68 -7.17 8.87
N TRP A 30 -10.60 -7.91 9.07
CA TRP A 30 -9.33 -7.40 9.58
C TRP A 30 -8.31 -7.06 8.48
N LEU A 31 -8.39 -7.71 7.32
CA LEU A 31 -7.52 -7.46 6.18
C LEU A 31 -7.76 -6.07 5.57
N ALA A 32 -9.01 -5.68 5.34
CA ALA A 32 -9.32 -4.40 4.71
C ALA A 32 -8.96 -3.14 5.56
N PRO A 33 -9.02 -3.15 6.89
CA PRO A 33 -8.44 -2.06 7.67
C PRO A 33 -6.91 -2.02 7.54
N ALA A 34 -6.23 -3.16 7.67
CA ALA A 34 -4.77 -3.23 7.71
C ALA A 34 -4.08 -2.73 6.43
N PHE A 35 -4.65 -3.02 5.26
CA PHE A 35 -4.09 -2.61 3.97
C PHE A 35 -4.44 -1.18 3.57
N PHE A 36 -5.57 -0.65 4.04
CA PHE A 36 -6.13 0.59 3.53
C PHE A 36 -6.01 1.78 4.51
N LEU A 37 -6.01 1.55 5.84
CA LEU A 37 -5.64 2.58 6.83
C LEU A 37 -4.35 3.33 6.49
N PRO A 38 -3.27 2.66 6.02
CA PRO A 38 -2.07 3.33 5.49
C PRO A 38 -2.34 4.54 4.61
N GLN A 39 -3.19 4.36 3.59
CA GLN A 39 -3.51 5.38 2.60
C GLN A 39 -4.38 6.48 3.22
N PHE A 40 -5.36 6.14 4.06
CA PHE A 40 -6.21 7.12 4.73
C PHE A 40 -5.44 8.01 5.69
N VAL A 41 -4.56 7.44 6.51
CA VAL A 41 -3.75 8.20 7.45
C VAL A 41 -2.73 9.05 6.73
N PHE A 42 -2.16 8.54 5.63
CA PHE A 42 -1.28 9.30 4.77
C PHE A 42 -2.01 10.52 4.16
N VAL A 43 -3.21 10.34 3.61
CA VAL A 43 -3.97 11.44 3.00
C VAL A 43 -4.55 12.41 4.03
N ALA A 44 -5.04 11.93 5.17
CA ALA A 44 -5.43 12.78 6.30
C ALA A 44 -4.24 13.56 6.85
N GLY A 45 -3.09 12.90 6.95
CA GLY A 45 -1.81 13.49 7.32
C GLY A 45 -1.31 14.51 6.31
N LEU A 46 -1.70 14.42 5.03
CA LEU A 46 -1.48 15.38 3.94
C LEU A 46 -2.50 16.54 3.94
N ALA A 47 -3.76 16.31 4.29
CA ALA A 47 -4.81 17.33 4.28
C ALA A 47 -4.82 18.19 5.56
N GLY A 48 -4.52 17.62 6.73
CA GLY A 48 -4.70 18.27 8.04
C GLY A 48 -3.67 19.34 8.41
N PHE A 49 -2.53 19.42 7.71
CA PHE A 49 -1.44 20.35 8.04
C PHE A 49 -0.87 21.05 6.79
N PRO A 50 -1.64 21.91 6.09
CA PRO A 50 -1.19 22.51 4.83
C PRO A 50 0.09 23.36 4.98
N GLY A 51 0.27 24.13 6.05
CA GLY A 51 1.40 25.09 6.16
C GLY A 51 2.67 24.67 6.93
N ARG A 52 2.73 23.49 7.57
CA ARG A 52 3.88 23.12 8.44
C ARG A 52 4.99 22.37 7.68
N ARG A 53 6.18 22.98 7.60
CA ARG A 53 7.42 22.34 7.14
C ARG A 53 8.42 22.30 8.30
N PRO A 54 9.05 21.15 8.60
CA PRO A 54 8.83 19.80 8.02
C PRO A 54 7.50 19.16 8.45
N TRP A 55 7.13 18.03 7.83
CA TRP A 55 5.92 17.27 8.19
C TRP A 55 5.98 16.88 9.68
N PRO A 56 4.94 17.19 10.50
CA PRO A 56 4.90 16.77 11.90
C PRO A 56 5.23 15.29 12.12
N TRP A 57 5.98 15.01 13.19
CA TRP A 57 6.55 13.70 13.48
C TRP A 57 5.52 12.58 13.52
N LEU A 58 4.41 12.79 14.24
CA LEU A 58 3.41 11.76 14.48
C LEU A 58 2.73 11.30 13.18
N PRO A 59 2.13 12.19 12.35
CA PRO A 59 1.55 11.77 11.07
C PRO A 59 2.59 11.25 10.07
N PHE A 60 3.82 11.77 10.09
CA PHE A 60 4.91 11.22 9.27
C PHE A 60 5.26 9.78 9.67
N LEU A 61 5.47 9.52 10.96
CA LEU A 61 5.77 8.18 11.46
C LEU A 61 4.65 7.20 11.15
N THR A 62 3.39 7.60 11.35
CA THR A 62 2.26 6.72 11.02
C THR A 62 2.22 6.40 9.53
N ALA A 63 2.39 7.40 8.66
CA ALA A 63 2.51 7.20 7.21
C ALA A 63 3.67 6.26 6.85
N THR A 64 4.84 6.43 7.47
CA THR A 64 6.03 5.64 7.19
C THR A 64 5.88 4.19 7.65
N ILE A 65 5.40 3.96 8.88
CA ILE A 65 5.13 2.62 9.43
C ILE A 65 4.17 1.88 8.52
N LEU A 66 3.06 2.54 8.17
CA LEU A 66 2.02 1.94 7.37
C LEU A 66 2.49 1.65 5.93
N SER A 67 3.25 2.57 5.33
CA SER A 67 3.85 2.35 4.00
C SER A 67 4.84 1.19 4.02
N SER A 68 5.69 1.11 5.05
CA SER A 68 6.64 0.00 5.20
C SER A 68 5.94 -1.34 5.41
N GLY A 69 4.81 -1.36 6.14
CA GLY A 69 3.99 -2.55 6.32
C GLY A 69 3.44 -3.06 5.00
N VAL A 70 2.88 -2.17 4.16
CA VAL A 70 2.40 -2.54 2.82
C VAL A 70 3.54 -3.06 1.94
N THR A 71 4.73 -2.46 1.98
CA THR A 71 5.89 -2.96 1.23
C THR A 71 6.31 -4.36 1.68
N GLY A 72 6.33 -4.63 2.99
CA GLY A 72 6.59 -5.96 3.53
C GLY A 72 5.54 -6.98 3.07
N LEU A 73 4.27 -6.58 3.08
CA LEU A 73 3.17 -7.42 2.61
C LEU A 73 3.23 -7.71 1.10
N ASN A 74 3.63 -6.74 0.27
CA ASN A 74 3.91 -6.98 -1.15
C ASN A 74 5.02 -8.00 -1.34
N MET A 75 6.05 -7.98 -0.49
CA MET A 75 7.13 -8.98 -0.51
C MET A 75 6.63 -10.37 -0.13
N LEU A 76 5.72 -10.49 0.84
CA LEU A 76 5.08 -11.76 1.20
C LEU A 76 4.33 -12.35 0.00
N LEU A 77 3.51 -11.53 -0.67
CA LEU A 77 2.74 -11.91 -1.85
C LEU A 77 3.63 -12.29 -3.03
N LEU A 78 4.74 -11.57 -3.21
CA LEU A 78 5.73 -11.88 -4.24
C LEU A 78 6.40 -13.24 -3.97
N VAL A 79 6.94 -13.43 -2.77
CA VAL A 79 7.66 -14.66 -2.39
C VAL A 79 6.72 -15.87 -2.47
N GLY A 80 5.49 -15.76 -1.95
CA GLY A 80 4.55 -16.87 -2.01
C GLY A 80 4.11 -17.20 -3.44
N SER A 81 3.99 -16.21 -4.34
CA SER A 81 3.69 -16.47 -5.76
C SER A 81 4.84 -17.24 -6.45
N VAL A 82 6.09 -16.88 -6.13
CA VAL A 82 7.27 -17.59 -6.64
C VAL A 82 7.33 -19.02 -6.09
N LEU A 83 7.11 -19.20 -4.79
CA LEU A 83 7.13 -20.53 -4.17
C LEU A 83 6.03 -21.45 -4.71
N GLU A 84 4.82 -20.91 -4.91
CA GLU A 84 3.72 -21.64 -5.54
C GLU A 84 4.09 -22.09 -6.96
N SER A 85 4.83 -21.29 -7.73
CA SER A 85 5.30 -21.67 -9.07
C SER A 85 6.39 -22.75 -9.06
N LEU A 86 7.18 -22.86 -7.98
CA LEU A 86 8.36 -23.74 -7.88
C LEU A 86 8.07 -25.10 -7.24
N GLN A 87 6.81 -25.43 -6.91
CA GLN A 87 6.43 -26.71 -6.27
C GLN A 87 7.23 -27.03 -5.00
N SER A 88 7.46 -26.06 -4.10
CA SER A 88 7.99 -26.41 -2.77
C SER A 88 6.92 -27.18 -1.98
N MET A 89 6.86 -28.50 -2.20
CA MET A 89 5.94 -29.47 -1.60
C MET A 89 6.20 -29.76 -0.12
N ASP A 90 7.19 -29.10 0.50
CA ASP A 90 7.46 -29.31 1.91
C ASP A 90 6.51 -28.44 2.74
N GLY A 91 5.57 -29.08 3.44
CA GLY A 91 4.50 -28.48 4.25
C GLY A 91 4.93 -27.60 5.42
N THR A 92 6.15 -27.06 5.39
CA THR A 92 6.66 -26.04 6.30
C THR A 92 6.74 -24.72 5.54
N MET A 93 6.05 -23.67 6.01
CA MET A 93 6.24 -22.32 5.49
C MET A 93 7.75 -22.01 5.52
N PRO A 94 8.42 -21.86 4.37
CA PRO A 94 9.85 -21.63 4.38
C PRO A 94 10.11 -20.34 5.14
N ALA A 95 11.10 -20.34 6.04
CA ALA A 95 11.38 -19.19 6.92
C ALA A 95 11.52 -17.88 6.15
N GLY A 96 11.91 -17.95 4.86
CA GLY A 96 11.92 -16.82 3.93
C GLY A 96 10.57 -16.11 3.76
N MET A 97 9.42 -16.79 3.86
CA MET A 97 8.09 -16.16 3.82
C MET A 97 7.80 -15.27 5.03
N ILE A 98 8.48 -15.48 6.16
CA ILE A 98 8.29 -14.65 7.37
C ILE A 98 9.42 -13.62 7.48
N VAL A 99 10.66 -14.07 7.30
CA VAL A 99 11.84 -13.24 7.47
C VAL A 99 11.93 -12.18 6.37
N ALA A 100 11.69 -12.51 5.10
CA ALA A 100 11.84 -11.54 4.02
C ALA A 100 10.85 -10.36 4.14
N PRO A 101 9.54 -10.56 4.37
CA PRO A 101 8.61 -9.46 4.60
C PRO A 101 8.97 -8.55 5.77
N LEU A 102 9.40 -9.14 6.90
CA LEU A 102 9.78 -8.38 8.10
C LEU A 102 11.05 -7.57 7.88
N VAL A 103 12.06 -8.16 7.24
CA VAL A 103 13.30 -7.45 6.89
C VAL A 103 13.02 -6.35 5.88
N THR A 104 12.21 -6.60 4.85
CA THR A 104 11.82 -5.59 3.85
C THR A 104 11.03 -4.46 4.50
N MET A 105 10.12 -4.76 5.44
CA MET A 105 9.40 -3.74 6.21
C MET A 105 10.36 -2.89 7.04
N ALA A 106 11.26 -3.51 7.81
CA ALA A 106 12.23 -2.78 8.63
C ALA A 106 13.16 -1.92 7.77
N ALA A 107 13.73 -2.48 6.69
CA ALA A 107 14.59 -1.77 5.76
C ALA A 107 13.88 -0.57 5.10
N SER A 108 12.62 -0.76 4.68
CA SER A 108 11.80 0.30 4.10
C SER A 108 11.54 1.43 5.11
N PHE A 109 11.24 1.08 6.37
CA PHE A 109 11.05 2.06 7.43
C PHE A 109 12.29 2.92 7.63
N PHE A 110 13.47 2.31 7.77
CA PHE A 110 14.74 3.03 7.91
C PHE A 110 15.08 3.88 6.68
N PHE A 111 14.79 3.37 5.47
CA PHE A 111 14.99 4.11 4.22
C PHE A 111 14.10 5.35 4.12
N PHE A 112 12.90 5.31 4.70
CA PHE A 112 11.96 6.42 4.67
C PHE A 112 12.23 7.48 5.73
N LEU A 113 12.85 7.17 6.87
CA LEU A 113 13.16 8.14 7.94
C LEU A 113 13.88 9.42 7.46
N PRO A 114 14.90 9.36 6.58
CA PRO A 114 15.57 10.54 6.03
C PRO A 114 14.63 11.47 5.25
N LEU A 115 13.53 10.95 4.68
CA LEU A 115 12.56 11.75 3.91
C LEU A 115 11.87 12.82 4.75
N ARG A 116 11.91 12.72 6.08
CA ARG A 116 11.40 13.77 6.98
C ARG A 116 12.02 15.13 6.74
N ARG A 117 13.32 15.16 6.38
CA ARG A 117 14.05 16.40 6.09
C ARG A 117 13.71 16.98 4.72
N SER A 118 13.08 16.18 3.85
CA SER A 118 12.70 16.59 2.51
C SER A 118 11.38 17.36 2.50
N SER A 119 11.05 17.98 1.36
CA SER A 119 9.73 18.59 1.20
C SER A 119 8.64 17.52 1.34
N ARG A 120 7.51 17.87 1.99
CA ARG A 120 6.40 16.94 2.22
C ARG A 120 5.90 16.29 0.93
N ARG A 121 5.87 17.04 -0.17
CA ARG A 121 5.56 16.52 -1.51
C ARG A 121 6.53 15.42 -1.92
N ARG A 122 7.84 15.64 -1.74
CA ARG A 122 8.87 14.65 -2.08
C ARG A 122 8.73 13.40 -1.21
N ALA A 123 8.58 13.56 0.11
CA ALA A 123 8.35 12.44 1.02
C ALA A 123 7.09 11.65 0.62
N ALA A 124 5.99 12.34 0.33
CA ALA A 124 4.74 11.74 -0.08
C ALA A 124 4.83 10.98 -1.41
N VAL A 125 5.45 11.60 -2.42
CA VAL A 125 5.66 10.99 -3.73
C VAL A 125 6.55 9.76 -3.62
N VAL A 126 7.62 9.80 -2.82
CA VAL A 126 8.50 8.64 -2.63
C VAL A 126 7.76 7.50 -1.94
N LEU A 127 6.99 7.77 -0.89
CA LEU A 127 6.20 6.75 -0.20
C LEU A 127 5.17 6.09 -1.14
N LEU A 128 4.42 6.89 -1.90
CA LEU A 128 3.45 6.39 -2.89
C LEU A 128 4.13 5.63 -4.02
N ALA A 129 5.23 6.15 -4.56
CA ALA A 129 5.99 5.50 -5.62
C ALA A 129 6.53 4.14 -5.18
N SER A 130 7.02 4.02 -3.94
CA SER A 130 7.47 2.74 -3.39
C SER A 130 6.32 1.73 -3.26
N ILE A 131 5.14 2.17 -2.81
CA ILE A 131 3.95 1.29 -2.72
C ILE A 131 3.51 0.84 -4.11
N CYS A 132 3.39 1.77 -5.07
CA CYS A 132 3.01 1.45 -6.45
C CYS A 132 4.03 0.54 -7.13
N GLY A 133 5.32 0.84 -6.99
CA GLY A 133 6.40 0.04 -7.57
C GLY A 133 6.40 -1.39 -7.03
N GLY A 134 6.21 -1.55 -5.72
CA GLY A 134 6.06 -2.87 -5.09
C GLY A 134 4.84 -3.63 -5.62
N ALA A 135 3.67 -2.97 -5.70
CA ALA A 135 2.45 -3.59 -6.21
C ALA A 135 2.57 -3.99 -7.68
N LEU A 136 3.18 -3.16 -8.53
CA LEU A 136 3.43 -3.47 -9.93
C LEU A 136 4.37 -4.66 -10.09
N LEU A 137 5.41 -4.74 -9.26
CA LEU A 137 6.32 -5.88 -9.26
C LEU A 137 5.60 -7.17 -8.84
N THR A 138 4.81 -7.12 -7.76
CA THR A 138 3.98 -8.26 -7.33
C THR A 138 3.01 -8.69 -8.42
N LEU A 139 2.35 -7.74 -9.09
CA LEU A 139 1.44 -8.03 -10.21
C LEU A 139 2.16 -8.73 -11.35
N LEU A 140 3.32 -8.21 -11.76
CA LEU A 140 4.11 -8.78 -12.85
C LEU A 140 4.60 -10.20 -12.52
N VAL A 141 5.13 -10.40 -11.31
CA VAL A 141 5.59 -11.73 -10.87
C VAL A 141 4.41 -12.70 -10.77
N ALA A 142 3.32 -12.33 -10.10
CA ALA A 142 2.18 -13.23 -9.91
C ALA A 142 1.48 -13.59 -11.23
N THR A 143 1.34 -12.66 -12.17
CA THR A 143 0.80 -12.96 -13.51
C THR A 143 1.73 -13.87 -14.32
N SER A 144 3.05 -13.70 -14.21
CA SER A 144 4.02 -14.59 -14.88
C SER A 144 4.08 -16.00 -14.26
N ALA A 145 3.85 -16.10 -12.95
CA ALA A 145 3.87 -17.35 -12.19
C ALA A 145 2.58 -18.17 -12.31
N LEU A 146 1.43 -17.50 -12.52
CA LEU A 146 0.11 -18.14 -12.62
C LEU A 146 0.03 -19.30 -13.64
N PRO A 147 0.48 -19.17 -14.91
CA PRO A 147 0.40 -20.28 -15.87
C PRO A 147 1.29 -21.48 -15.49
N MET A 148 2.36 -21.27 -14.72
CA MET A 148 3.18 -22.34 -14.18
C MET A 148 2.50 -23.02 -12.98
N ALA A 149 1.84 -22.24 -12.12
CA ALA A 149 1.08 -22.75 -10.99
C ALA A 149 -0.13 -23.58 -11.46
N GLU A 150 -0.91 -23.10 -12.44
CA GLU A 150 -2.13 -23.78 -12.93
C GLU A 150 -1.88 -25.14 -13.60
N ARG A 151 -0.65 -25.37 -14.09
CA ARG A 151 -0.25 -26.68 -14.65
C ARG A 151 -0.04 -27.76 -13.59
N GLN A 152 -0.12 -27.41 -12.30
CA GLN A 152 0.15 -28.33 -11.21
C GLN A 152 -1.13 -29.08 -10.78
N PRO A 153 -1.02 -30.37 -10.43
CA PRO A 153 -2.17 -31.23 -10.08
C PRO A 153 -2.73 -31.00 -8.66
N ALA A 154 -2.51 -29.84 -8.05
CA ALA A 154 -2.98 -29.52 -6.70
C ALA A 154 -4.41 -28.94 -6.70
N PHE A 155 -5.21 -29.25 -5.67
CA PHE A 155 -6.61 -28.79 -5.53
C PHE A 155 -6.77 -27.26 -5.47
N LEU A 156 -5.70 -26.51 -5.16
CA LEU A 156 -5.69 -25.04 -5.05
C LEU A 156 -4.56 -24.40 -5.86
N SER A 157 -4.20 -24.97 -7.01
CA SER A 157 -3.12 -24.45 -7.84
C SER A 157 -3.37 -23.02 -8.32
N GLY A 158 -2.43 -22.11 -8.03
CA GLY A 158 -2.49 -20.71 -8.44
C GLY A 158 -3.41 -19.82 -7.59
N LEU A 159 -3.92 -20.31 -6.46
CA LEU A 159 -4.74 -19.51 -5.55
C LEU A 159 -3.94 -18.31 -5.01
N PHE A 160 -2.68 -18.54 -4.61
CA PHE A 160 -1.85 -17.48 -4.04
C PHE A 160 -1.46 -16.43 -5.09
N CYS A 161 -1.17 -16.86 -6.31
CA CYS A 161 -0.97 -15.98 -7.47
C CYS A 161 -2.23 -15.13 -7.74
N ARG A 162 -3.43 -15.73 -7.76
CA ARG A 162 -4.70 -14.99 -7.98
C ARG A 162 -4.98 -13.97 -6.89
N ILE A 163 -4.79 -14.34 -5.62
CA ILE A 163 -4.91 -13.42 -4.48
C ILE A 163 -3.89 -12.28 -4.63
N SER A 164 -2.63 -12.59 -4.97
CA SER A 164 -1.57 -11.61 -5.16
C SER A 164 -1.89 -10.62 -6.29
N ILE A 165 -2.44 -11.09 -7.41
CA ILE A 165 -2.89 -10.25 -8.53
C ILE A 165 -4.01 -9.32 -8.07
N ALA A 166 -5.06 -9.86 -7.43
CA ALA A 166 -6.18 -9.08 -6.94
C ALA A 166 -5.72 -8.00 -5.95
N MET A 167 -4.87 -8.36 -5.00
CA MET A 167 -4.33 -7.43 -4.01
C MET A 167 -3.44 -6.35 -4.64
N ALA A 168 -2.60 -6.70 -5.60
CA ALA A 168 -1.77 -5.72 -6.30
C ALA A 168 -2.61 -4.70 -7.09
N LEU A 169 -3.64 -5.17 -7.81
CA LEU A 169 -4.58 -4.29 -8.52
C LEU A 169 -5.32 -3.36 -7.57
N VAL A 170 -5.78 -3.90 -6.43
CA VAL A 170 -6.39 -3.10 -5.36
C VAL A 170 -5.39 -2.04 -4.88
N VAL A 171 -4.17 -2.40 -4.49
CA VAL A 171 -3.18 -1.41 -4.02
C VAL A 171 -2.93 -0.31 -5.07
N ILE A 172 -2.82 -0.65 -6.36
CA ILE A 172 -2.62 0.33 -7.45
C ILE A 172 -3.81 1.29 -7.53
N VAL A 173 -5.04 0.77 -7.67
CA VAL A 173 -6.25 1.61 -7.77
C VAL A 173 -6.40 2.50 -6.53
N TRP A 174 -6.08 1.96 -5.36
CA TRP A 174 -6.27 2.65 -4.08
C TRP A 174 -5.16 3.66 -3.76
N THR A 175 -4.04 3.67 -4.47
CA THR A 175 -3.03 4.74 -4.38
C THR A 175 -3.44 6.02 -5.13
N VAL A 176 -4.40 5.95 -6.06
CA VAL A 176 -4.80 7.08 -6.93
C VAL A 176 -5.18 8.33 -6.14
N PRO A 177 -5.94 8.26 -5.04
CA PRO A 177 -6.27 9.45 -4.24
C PRO A 177 -5.08 10.00 -3.47
N GLY A 178 -4.14 9.15 -3.05
CA GLY A 178 -2.86 9.57 -2.51
C GLY A 178 -2.08 10.41 -3.53
N TRP A 179 -2.04 9.96 -4.79
CA TRP A 179 -1.43 10.72 -5.89
C TRP A 179 -2.15 12.04 -6.16
N ILE A 180 -3.48 12.03 -6.24
CA ILE A 180 -4.28 13.24 -6.40
C ILE A 180 -3.97 14.21 -5.25
N ALA A 181 -4.03 13.78 -4.00
CA ALA A 181 -3.73 14.61 -2.83
C ALA A 181 -2.30 15.18 -2.87
N ALA A 182 -1.29 14.37 -3.20
CA ALA A 182 0.09 14.80 -3.30
C ALA A 182 0.31 15.86 -4.40
N PHE A 183 -0.46 15.82 -5.49
CA PHE A 183 -0.36 16.78 -6.60
C PHE A 183 -1.30 17.99 -6.48
N THR A 184 -2.48 17.84 -5.87
CA THR A 184 -3.50 18.90 -5.82
C THR A 184 -3.49 19.70 -4.52
N LEU A 185 -3.35 19.04 -3.36
CA LEU A 185 -3.40 19.73 -2.06
C LEU A 185 -2.09 20.48 -1.76
N VAL A 186 -0.96 19.94 -2.18
CA VAL A 186 0.36 20.57 -1.95
C VAL A 186 0.65 21.71 -2.95
N ARG A 187 -0.08 21.79 -4.07
CA ARG A 187 0.05 22.90 -5.03
C ARG A 187 -0.59 24.20 -4.53
N ALA A 188 -1.58 24.10 -3.63
CA ALA A 188 -2.19 25.26 -2.99
C ALA A 188 -1.19 26.05 -2.09
N ASP A 189 -0.14 25.39 -1.57
CA ASP A 189 0.92 26.01 -0.76
C ASP A 189 1.84 26.97 -1.55
N HIS A 190 1.75 27.02 -2.89
CA HIS A 190 2.47 28.00 -3.70
C HIS A 190 1.58 29.16 -4.18
N GLY A 191 0.27 29.07 -4.00
CA GLY A 191 -0.70 30.07 -4.46
C GLY A 191 -1.11 31.10 -3.40
N THR A 192 -0.77 30.89 -2.13
CA THR A 192 -1.14 31.80 -1.01
C THR A 192 0.10 32.47 -0.39
N GLY A 193 1.11 32.77 -1.20
CA GLY A 193 2.11 33.76 -0.83
C GLY A 193 1.52 35.16 -0.97
N SER A 194 0.69 35.57 -0.01
CA SER A 194 0.39 36.99 0.18
C SER A 194 1.69 37.67 0.66
N PRO A 195 2.18 38.72 0.00
CA PRO A 195 3.15 39.60 0.62
C PRO A 195 2.42 40.36 1.73
N GLY A 196 2.85 40.16 2.96
CA GLY A 196 2.39 40.87 4.15
C GLY A 196 3.52 40.89 5.15
#